data_AF-A0A815ZM55-F1
#
_entry.id   AF-A0A815ZM55-F1
#
_cell.length_a   1.000
_cell.length_b   1.000
_cell.length_c   1.000
_cell.angle_alpha   90.00
_cell.angle_beta   90.00
_cell.angle_gamma   90.00
#
_symmetry.space_group_name_H-M   'P 1'
#
loop_
_entity.id
_entity.type
_entity.pdbx_description
1 polymer ?
#
loop_
_entity_poly.entity_id
_entity_poly.type
_entity_poly.pdbx_seq_one_letter_code
_entity_poly.pdbx_strand_id
1 'polypeptide(L)'
;MANEDFQMDMASDEIFHGVPLTDIPTLFQTPPVLSDMQDLDDRGHTFMIKPFKYDASNPNLDPEPIHGMGNYHDIWDDEHVRMPCSPLHLTNDRTPRWPIIQSALAELKQKCDEKIATVNDIKIAIDKSNGTNFEIGSLQQVLNQDYSDDQRAYFMSFTLPKMVSFALEVGNICSQPPPLLNIKTNRTVTMSQRQAASLLACGFFCIFPHQFNRKIDNKYHGYQSFNFNHLFRRGSACQPEKLKCILHYFKRVSEDMPKGVFSFRRFSLPDEWIPKWKESQAPLCKIHIRTDRSIEEMHGLLQVDFANEYIGGGVMREGITQEEIRFTVCPEMLISILVCEVMLSHECILLIGCEQFTTYSGYADTFKFKDNFIDTTPKESWGRKLCHVVAMDAIEFKDPATQYTFENMRRELIKAYTCFRIPKSMEKCMFGVATGNWGCGAFNGDLQLKAIIQLMAASEVGRPLVYITWHDQTLLESFWIVYDYLANQQATVKDLCIYLQLYSMNHKQSGLFDYILNVPVSSLREAYKNDSA
;
A
#
# COMPACT_ATOMS: atom_id res chain seq x y z
N MET A 1 -8.96 41.68 8.42
CA MET A 1 -7.98 42.78 8.32
C MET A 1 -6.67 42.24 8.86
N ALA A 2 -5.63 42.21 8.00
CA ALA A 2 -4.22 41.78 8.22
C ALA A 2 -4.04 40.34 8.77
N ASN A 3 -3.51 39.32 8.09
CA ASN A 3 -2.36 39.21 7.16
C ASN A 3 -1.07 39.83 7.72
N GLU A 4 -0.23 38.95 8.32
CA GLU A 4 1.20 39.05 8.73
C GLU A 4 1.35 38.02 9.88
N ASP A 5 2.15 36.95 9.88
CA ASP A 5 3.43 36.68 9.26
C ASP A 5 3.61 35.18 8.94
N PHE A 6 3.83 34.87 7.67
CA PHE A 6 4.60 33.71 7.21
C PHE A 6 5.31 34.16 5.91
N GLN A 7 6.08 35.24 6.00
CA GLN A 7 7.15 35.52 5.04
C GLN A 7 8.42 34.86 5.58
N MET A 8 8.62 33.60 5.21
CA MET A 8 9.97 33.05 5.13
C MET A 8 10.57 33.53 3.81
N ASP A 9 11.77 34.09 3.91
CA ASP A 9 12.59 34.66 2.85
C ASP A 9 12.47 33.92 1.50
N MET A 10 11.97 34.63 0.49
CA MET A 10 12.21 34.30 -0.91
C MET A 10 13.55 34.89 -1.35
N ALA A 11 14.62 34.10 -1.22
CA ALA A 11 15.74 34.00 -2.16
C ALA A 11 16.86 33.10 -1.60
N SER A 12 16.90 31.83 -1.99
CA SER A 12 18.10 31.13 -2.49
C SER A 12 17.81 29.66 -2.79
N ASP A 13 18.00 29.30 -4.05
CA ASP A 13 18.50 28.03 -4.57
C ASP A 13 17.56 26.81 -4.63
N GLU A 14 17.72 26.05 -5.71
CA GLU A 14 16.74 25.09 -6.25
C GLU A 14 16.31 24.03 -5.22
N ILE A 15 14.99 23.95 -4.98
CA ILE A 15 14.35 23.02 -4.01
C ILE A 15 14.51 21.53 -4.43
N PHE A 16 15.15 21.29 -5.57
CA PHE A 16 15.41 19.99 -6.15
C PHE A 16 16.70 20.01 -6.98
N HIS A 17 17.28 18.84 -7.21
CA HIS A 17 18.32 18.60 -8.22
C HIS A 17 17.84 17.65 -9.31
N GLY A 18 18.48 17.71 -10.48
CA GLY A 18 18.17 16.86 -11.62
C GLY A 18 17.14 17.46 -12.57
N VAL A 19 16.38 16.60 -13.26
CA VAL A 19 15.41 17.07 -14.25
C VAL A 19 14.18 17.69 -13.54
N PRO A 20 13.55 18.73 -14.10
CA PRO A 20 12.31 19.27 -13.57
C PRO A 20 11.22 18.20 -13.44
N LEU A 21 10.39 18.28 -12.39
CA LEU A 21 9.31 17.30 -12.19
C LEU A 21 8.30 17.29 -13.36
N THR A 22 8.12 18.43 -14.04
CA THR A 22 7.27 18.56 -15.24
C THR A 22 7.74 17.72 -16.43
N ASP A 23 9.02 17.34 -16.45
CA ASP A 23 9.64 16.56 -17.52
C ASP A 23 9.59 15.05 -17.24
N ILE A 24 9.13 14.67 -16.04
CA ILE A 24 8.93 13.27 -15.66
C ILE A 24 7.56 12.82 -16.22
N PRO A 25 7.52 11.77 -17.05
CA PRO A 25 6.26 11.26 -17.58
C PRO A 25 5.33 10.77 -16.47
N THR A 26 4.03 11.02 -16.62
CA THR A 26 2.99 10.61 -15.66
C THR A 26 1.92 9.77 -16.33
N LEU A 27 1.19 8.98 -15.53
CA LEU A 27 -0.01 8.26 -15.93
C LEU A 27 -1.10 9.17 -16.51
N PHE A 28 -1.08 10.48 -16.20
CA PHE A 28 -2.07 11.43 -16.71
C PHE A 28 -1.82 11.82 -18.17
N GLN A 29 -0.54 11.86 -18.59
CA GLN A 29 -0.17 12.21 -19.96
C GLN A 29 -0.40 11.05 -20.93
N THR A 30 -0.06 9.84 -20.50
CA THR A 30 -0.24 8.60 -21.26
C THR A 30 -0.91 7.56 -20.38
N PRO A 31 -2.24 7.65 -20.18
CA PRO A 31 -2.95 6.65 -19.40
C PRO A 31 -2.85 5.26 -20.06
N PRO A 32 -2.87 4.17 -19.28
CA PRO A 32 -2.84 2.81 -19.81
C PRO A 32 -3.99 2.57 -20.81
N VAL A 33 -3.68 2.04 -21.99
CA VAL A 33 -4.70 1.52 -22.91
C VAL A 33 -5.03 0.10 -22.47
N LEU A 34 -6.16 -0.06 -21.78
CA LEU A 34 -6.60 -1.35 -21.28
C LEU A 34 -7.55 -2.02 -22.27
N SER A 35 -7.44 -3.34 -22.37
CA SER A 35 -8.49 -4.15 -23.01
C SER A 35 -9.79 -4.02 -22.23
N ASP A 36 -10.93 -4.15 -22.93
CA ASP A 36 -12.22 -4.22 -22.25
C ASP A 36 -12.25 -5.46 -21.33
N MET A 37 -12.86 -5.33 -20.14
CA MET A 37 -12.84 -6.40 -19.12
C MET A 37 -13.39 -7.73 -19.63
N GLN A 38 -14.37 -7.67 -20.53
CA GLN A 38 -15.04 -8.83 -21.13
C GLN A 38 -14.13 -9.64 -22.07
N ASP A 39 -13.06 -9.02 -22.58
CA ASP A 39 -12.14 -9.62 -23.56
C ASP A 39 -10.88 -10.19 -22.89
N LEU A 40 -10.79 -10.12 -21.56
CA LEU A 40 -9.66 -10.67 -20.81
C LEU A 40 -9.84 -12.17 -20.58
N ASP A 41 -9.20 -12.97 -21.43
CA ASP A 41 -8.98 -14.41 -21.20
C ASP A 41 -7.76 -14.67 -20.29
N ASP A 42 -7.64 -13.91 -19.19
CA ASP A 42 -6.50 -14.04 -18.29
C ASP A 42 -6.83 -14.96 -17.11
N ARG A 43 -6.30 -16.20 -17.17
CA ARG A 43 -6.32 -17.17 -16.06
C ARG A 43 -5.71 -16.63 -14.76
N GLY A 44 -4.99 -15.50 -14.81
CA GLY A 44 -4.42 -14.79 -13.67
C GLY A 44 -5.23 -13.61 -13.15
N HIS A 45 -6.39 -13.25 -13.72
CA HIS A 45 -7.16 -12.07 -13.31
C HIS A 45 -8.59 -12.42 -12.89
N THR A 46 -8.92 -12.23 -11.61
CA THR A 46 -10.27 -12.38 -11.08
C THR A 46 -10.99 -11.05 -10.98
N PHE A 47 -12.17 -10.96 -11.61
CA PHE A 47 -13.10 -9.84 -11.44
C PHE A 47 -14.19 -10.21 -10.45
N MET A 48 -14.38 -9.35 -9.44
CA MET A 48 -15.46 -9.48 -8.44
C MET A 48 -16.73 -8.74 -8.87
N ILE A 49 -16.68 -8.07 -10.02
CA ILE A 49 -17.74 -7.28 -10.63
C ILE A 49 -18.00 -7.76 -12.06
N LYS A 50 -19.19 -7.52 -12.58
CA LYS A 50 -19.47 -7.69 -14.01
C LYS A 50 -18.57 -6.76 -14.84
N PRO A 51 -18.31 -7.08 -16.12
CA PRO A 51 -17.61 -6.19 -17.03
C PRO A 51 -18.18 -4.77 -16.93
N PHE A 52 -17.29 -3.84 -16.60
CA PHE A 52 -17.62 -2.46 -16.28
C PHE A 52 -16.77 -1.53 -17.14
N LYS A 53 -17.40 -0.48 -17.67
CA LYS A 53 -16.72 0.57 -18.42
C LYS A 53 -17.12 1.91 -17.83
N TYR A 54 -16.11 2.62 -17.33
CA TYR A 54 -16.29 3.95 -16.79
C TYR A 54 -16.54 4.95 -17.91
N ASP A 55 -17.59 5.76 -17.73
CA ASP A 55 -17.93 6.87 -18.60
C ASP A 55 -17.97 8.14 -17.76
N ALA A 56 -17.05 9.08 -18.03
CA ALA A 56 -17.00 10.34 -17.31
C ALA A 56 -18.26 11.21 -17.51
N SER A 57 -19.04 10.97 -18.57
CA SER A 57 -20.33 11.63 -18.80
C SER A 57 -21.47 11.02 -17.98
N ASN A 58 -21.30 9.79 -17.50
CA ASN A 58 -22.22 9.11 -16.59
C ASN A 58 -21.47 8.55 -15.37
N PRO A 59 -20.97 9.43 -14.47
CA PRO A 59 -20.14 9.02 -13.34
C PRO A 59 -20.89 8.22 -12.27
N ASN A 60 -22.22 8.12 -12.39
CA ASN A 60 -23.11 7.49 -11.40
C ASN A 60 -23.32 5.98 -11.64
N LEU A 61 -22.78 5.42 -12.73
CA LEU A 61 -22.90 3.99 -13.00
C LEU A 61 -22.14 3.19 -11.94
N ASP A 62 -22.87 2.35 -11.22
CA ASP A 62 -22.33 1.53 -10.13
C ASP A 62 -21.88 0.16 -10.65
N PRO A 63 -20.64 -0.30 -10.36
CA PRO A 63 -20.22 -1.64 -10.74
C PRO A 63 -21.07 -2.72 -10.04
N GLU A 64 -21.74 -3.55 -10.84
CA GLU A 64 -22.55 -4.66 -10.31
C GLU A 64 -21.67 -5.84 -9.86
N PRO A 65 -22.05 -6.59 -8.80
CA PRO A 65 -21.39 -7.84 -8.42
C PRO A 65 -21.37 -8.84 -9.58
N ILE A 66 -20.31 -9.65 -9.70
CA ILE A 66 -20.08 -10.57 -10.82
C ILE A 66 -21.25 -11.53 -11.09
N HIS A 67 -21.90 -12.05 -10.05
CA HIS A 67 -23.06 -12.97 -10.17
C HIS A 67 -24.42 -12.25 -10.05
N GLY A 68 -24.39 -10.91 -9.95
CA GLY A 68 -25.56 -10.09 -9.67
C GLY A 68 -25.93 -10.03 -8.19
N MET A 69 -26.75 -9.04 -7.83
CA MET A 69 -27.23 -8.84 -6.47
C MET A 69 -28.10 -10.02 -6.01
N GLY A 70 -27.84 -10.55 -4.82
CA GLY A 70 -28.64 -11.64 -4.22
C GLY A 70 -28.24 -13.06 -4.62
N ASN A 71 -27.28 -13.21 -5.54
CA ASN A 71 -26.81 -14.51 -6.02
C ASN A 71 -25.41 -14.82 -5.46
N TYR A 72 -25.33 -15.11 -4.16
CA TYR A 72 -24.06 -15.46 -3.53
C TYR A 72 -23.61 -16.87 -3.90
N HIS A 73 -22.41 -16.99 -4.45
CA HIS A 73 -21.76 -18.26 -4.77
C HIS A 73 -20.66 -18.51 -3.75
N ASP A 74 -20.92 -19.40 -2.79
CA ASP A 74 -19.98 -19.71 -1.72
C ASP A 74 -18.81 -20.57 -2.21
N ILE A 75 -17.61 -20.25 -1.73
CA ILE A 75 -16.40 -21.04 -1.91
C ILE A 75 -15.67 -21.07 -0.56
N TRP A 76 -15.39 -22.27 -0.06
CA TRP A 76 -14.68 -22.48 1.20
C TRP A 76 -13.53 -23.45 0.99
N ASP A 77 -12.43 -22.92 0.46
CA ASP A 77 -11.21 -23.66 0.17
C ASP A 77 -9.97 -22.91 0.70
N ASP A 78 -8.79 -23.32 0.24
CA ASP A 78 -7.50 -22.71 0.60
C ASP A 78 -7.02 -21.70 -0.47
N GLU A 79 -7.82 -21.41 -1.50
CA GLU A 79 -7.52 -20.43 -2.55
C GLU A 79 -8.37 -19.16 -2.47
N HIS A 80 -9.36 -19.12 -1.58
CA HIS A 80 -10.27 -17.99 -1.41
C HIS A 80 -10.37 -17.53 0.05
N VAL A 81 -10.72 -16.26 0.23
CA VAL A 81 -11.04 -15.70 1.54
C VAL A 81 -12.23 -16.45 2.11
N ARG A 82 -12.06 -17.03 3.31
CA ARG A 82 -13.17 -17.65 4.04
C ARG A 82 -14.14 -16.56 4.52
N MET A 83 -15.27 -16.44 3.82
CA MET A 83 -16.24 -15.36 4.03
C MET A 83 -17.07 -15.56 5.30
N PRO A 84 -17.44 -14.48 6.01
CA PRO A 84 -18.20 -14.58 7.26
C PRO A 84 -19.62 -15.14 7.07
N CYS A 85 -20.19 -14.96 5.88
CA CYS A 85 -21.53 -15.40 5.50
C CYS A 85 -21.61 -16.85 4.99
N SER A 86 -20.47 -17.56 4.89
CA SER A 86 -20.49 -18.96 4.50
C SER A 86 -21.20 -19.82 5.56
N PRO A 87 -22.02 -20.81 5.16
CA PRO A 87 -22.58 -21.79 6.08
C PRO A 87 -21.50 -22.66 6.76
N LEU A 88 -20.27 -22.68 6.23
CA LEU A 88 -19.13 -23.41 6.78
C LEU A 88 -18.34 -22.60 7.81
N HIS A 89 -18.70 -21.34 8.04
CA HIS A 89 -18.22 -20.58 9.18
C HIS A 89 -18.95 -21.03 10.45
N LEU A 90 -18.37 -22.03 11.13
CA LEU A 90 -18.98 -22.67 12.29
C LEU A 90 -18.45 -22.13 13.63
N THR A 91 -19.27 -22.27 14.66
CA THR A 91 -18.88 -22.12 16.07
C THR A 91 -18.17 -23.37 16.60
N ASN A 92 -17.71 -23.34 17.86
CA ASN A 92 -17.08 -24.49 18.50
C ASN A 92 -18.01 -25.71 18.63
N ASP A 93 -19.31 -25.47 18.78
CA ASP A 93 -20.38 -26.48 18.80
C ASP A 93 -20.86 -26.88 17.39
N ARG A 94 -20.14 -26.47 16.33
CA ARG A 94 -20.42 -26.77 14.92
C ARG A 94 -21.75 -26.23 14.40
N THR A 95 -22.27 -25.15 15.00
CA THR A 95 -23.44 -24.44 14.48
C THR A 95 -23.02 -23.33 13.53
N PRO A 96 -23.78 -23.05 12.45
CA PRO A 96 -23.47 -21.92 11.57
C PRO A 96 -23.45 -20.61 12.35
N ARG A 97 -22.35 -19.86 12.23
CA ARG A 97 -22.15 -18.62 12.98
C ARG A 97 -22.89 -17.43 12.35
N TRP A 98 -23.13 -17.48 11.03
CA TRP A 98 -23.74 -16.36 10.32
C TRP A 98 -25.09 -15.91 10.91
N PRO A 99 -26.05 -16.80 11.25
CA PRO A 99 -27.29 -16.38 11.93
C PRO A 99 -27.07 -15.65 13.27
N ILE A 100 -26.02 -16.02 14.03
CA ILE A 100 -25.65 -15.37 15.29
C ILE A 100 -25.14 -13.95 15.02
N ILE A 101 -24.25 -13.81 14.02
CA ILE A 101 -23.73 -12.52 13.55
C ILE A 101 -24.89 -11.63 13.09
N GLN A 102 -25.79 -12.18 12.26
CA GLN A 102 -26.96 -11.46 11.76
C GLN A 102 -27.83 -10.93 12.89
N SER A 103 -28.14 -11.78 13.89
CA SER A 103 -28.94 -11.37 15.04
C SER A 103 -28.26 -10.29 15.87
N ALA A 104 -26.95 -10.42 16.14
CA ALA A 104 -26.21 -9.46 16.96
C ALA A 104 -26.12 -8.07 16.30
N LEU A 105 -25.83 -8.04 14.99
CA LEU A 105 -25.75 -6.81 14.23
C LEU A 105 -27.13 -6.20 13.97
N ALA A 106 -28.17 -7.01 13.73
CA ALA A 106 -29.54 -6.52 13.60
C ALA A 106 -30.04 -5.84 14.88
N GLU A 107 -29.75 -6.40 16.06
CA GLU A 107 -30.06 -5.76 17.35
C GLU A 107 -29.35 -4.41 17.50
N LEU A 108 -28.06 -4.35 17.14
CA LEU A 108 -27.31 -3.09 17.14
C LEU A 108 -27.94 -2.06 16.20
N LYS A 109 -28.29 -2.47 14.97
CA LYS A 109 -28.93 -1.59 13.99
C LYS A 109 -30.27 -1.07 14.51
N GLN A 110 -31.10 -1.93 15.10
CA GLN A 110 -32.36 -1.54 15.70
C GLN A 110 -32.17 -0.44 16.75
N LYS A 111 -31.19 -0.61 17.66
CA LYS A 111 -30.85 0.42 18.66
C LYS A 111 -30.39 1.73 18.01
N CYS A 112 -29.69 1.68 16.88
CA CYS A 112 -29.29 2.87 16.12
C CYS A 112 -30.51 3.59 15.55
N ASP A 113 -31.43 2.83 14.94
CA ASP A 113 -32.67 3.35 14.34
C ASP A 113 -33.59 3.98 15.42
N GLU A 114 -33.63 3.38 16.61
CA GLU A 114 -34.32 3.90 17.81
C GLU A 114 -33.56 5.04 18.51
N LYS A 115 -32.36 5.40 18.03
CA LYS A 115 -31.48 6.45 18.58
C LYS A 115 -31.09 6.24 20.04
N ILE A 116 -31.00 4.97 20.47
CA ILE A 116 -30.62 4.58 21.83
C ILE A 116 -29.28 3.82 21.88
N ALA A 117 -28.66 3.59 20.72
CA ALA A 117 -27.37 2.90 20.63
C ALA A 117 -26.25 3.65 21.35
N THR A 118 -25.44 2.91 22.09
CA THR A 118 -24.25 3.39 22.78
C THR A 118 -22.99 2.75 22.21
N VAL A 119 -21.81 3.30 22.55
CA VAL A 119 -20.52 2.66 22.21
C VAL A 119 -20.43 1.25 22.79
N ASN A 120 -21.05 0.99 23.94
CA ASN A 120 -21.05 -0.35 24.54
C ASN A 120 -21.89 -1.35 23.74
N ASP A 121 -22.92 -0.91 23.03
CA ASP A 121 -23.70 -1.79 22.16
C ASP A 121 -22.88 -2.29 20.96
N ILE A 122 -21.96 -1.47 20.44
CA ILE A 122 -20.98 -1.90 19.42
C ILE A 122 -20.15 -3.07 19.96
N LYS A 123 -19.63 -2.91 21.18
CA LYS A 123 -18.86 -3.96 21.86
C LYS A 123 -19.69 -5.25 22.02
N ILE A 124 -20.91 -5.13 22.53
CA ILE A 124 -21.82 -6.27 22.73
C ILE A 124 -22.06 -7.00 21.42
N ALA A 125 -22.27 -6.27 20.32
CA ALA A 125 -22.49 -6.88 19.00
C ALA A 125 -21.26 -7.65 18.51
N ILE A 126 -20.06 -7.08 18.66
CA ILE A 126 -18.78 -7.75 18.33
C ILE A 126 -18.58 -9.01 19.19
N ASP A 127 -18.80 -8.88 20.50
CA ASP A 127 -18.62 -9.98 21.45
C ASP A 127 -19.58 -11.14 21.15
N LYS A 128 -20.87 -10.85 20.93
CA LYS A 128 -21.90 -11.84 20.57
C LYS A 128 -21.58 -12.55 19.25
N SER A 129 -21.13 -11.79 18.24
CA SER A 129 -20.77 -12.33 16.92
C SER A 129 -19.63 -13.34 17.00
N ASN A 130 -18.70 -13.15 17.93
CA ASN A 130 -17.49 -13.95 18.06
C ASN A 130 -17.57 -15.00 19.18
N GLY A 131 -18.43 -14.84 20.17
CA GLY A 131 -18.47 -15.69 21.37
C GLY A 131 -17.27 -15.48 22.30
N THR A 132 -16.62 -14.32 22.25
CA THR A 132 -15.52 -13.93 23.14
C THR A 132 -15.54 -12.43 23.38
N ASN A 133 -14.88 -11.98 24.44
CA ASN A 133 -14.86 -10.58 24.85
C ASN A 133 -13.71 -9.82 24.18
N PHE A 134 -14.02 -8.69 23.53
CA PHE A 134 -13.05 -7.80 22.90
C PHE A 134 -12.89 -6.49 23.67
N GLU A 135 -11.65 -6.00 23.74
CA GLU A 135 -11.34 -4.64 24.18
C GLU A 135 -11.57 -3.63 23.05
N ILE A 136 -12.21 -2.50 23.39
CA ILE A 136 -12.48 -1.42 22.44
C ILE A 136 -12.03 -0.04 22.95
N GLY A 137 -10.95 0.00 23.74
CA GLY A 137 -10.49 1.21 24.44
C GLY A 137 -10.20 2.42 23.54
N SER A 138 -9.48 2.24 22.42
CA SER A 138 -9.21 3.34 21.48
C SER A 138 -10.47 3.79 20.74
N LEU A 139 -11.38 2.85 20.40
CA LEU A 139 -12.67 3.21 19.81
C LEU A 139 -13.56 3.97 20.80
N GLN A 140 -13.56 3.58 22.08
CA GLN A 140 -14.23 4.29 23.15
C GLN A 140 -13.66 5.69 23.35
N GLN A 141 -12.34 5.85 23.29
CA GLN A 141 -11.71 7.16 23.35
C GLN A 141 -12.19 8.05 22.20
N VAL A 142 -12.11 7.58 20.95
CA VAL A 142 -12.53 8.36 19.79
C VAL A 142 -14.00 8.77 19.91
N LEU A 143 -14.90 7.81 20.16
CA LEU A 143 -16.33 8.08 20.13
C LEU A 143 -16.83 8.84 21.36
N ASN A 144 -16.27 8.61 22.56
CA ASN A 144 -16.77 9.25 23.80
C ASN A 144 -16.02 10.50 24.22
N GLN A 145 -14.75 10.66 23.82
CA GLN A 145 -13.87 11.72 24.31
C GLN A 145 -13.44 12.67 23.18
N ASP A 146 -13.05 12.13 22.01
CA ASP A 146 -12.51 12.96 20.93
C ASP A 146 -13.60 13.57 20.04
N TYR A 147 -14.69 12.84 19.80
CA TYR A 147 -15.83 13.34 19.02
C TYR A 147 -16.67 14.32 19.84
N SER A 148 -17.14 15.38 19.19
CA SER A 148 -18.21 16.22 19.75
C SER A 148 -19.52 15.44 19.89
N ASP A 149 -20.46 15.96 20.70
CA ASP A 149 -21.78 15.34 20.86
C ASP A 149 -22.51 15.16 19.52
N ASP A 150 -22.42 16.15 18.62
CA ASP A 150 -23.02 16.08 17.29
C ASP A 150 -22.34 15.04 16.40
N GLN A 151 -21.00 14.97 16.42
CA GLN A 151 -20.24 13.97 15.65
C GLN A 151 -20.56 12.55 16.12
N ARG A 152 -20.61 12.34 17.45
CA ARG A 152 -21.01 11.06 18.04
C ARG A 152 -22.45 10.71 17.68
N ALA A 153 -23.38 11.65 17.82
CA ALA A 153 -24.79 11.43 17.50
C ALA A 153 -24.98 11.08 16.01
N TYR A 154 -24.28 11.78 15.11
CA TYR A 154 -24.29 11.49 13.68
C TYR A 154 -23.72 10.10 13.37
N PHE A 155 -22.58 9.75 13.98
CA PHE A 155 -21.99 8.43 13.81
C PHE A 155 -22.97 7.33 14.26
N MET A 156 -23.57 7.46 15.44
CA MET A 156 -24.48 6.44 15.99
C MET A 156 -25.80 6.32 15.21
N SER A 157 -26.34 7.44 14.72
CA SER A 157 -27.67 7.46 14.08
C SER A 157 -27.64 7.29 12.56
N PHE A 158 -26.50 7.56 11.91
CA PHE A 158 -26.39 7.51 10.45
C PHE A 158 -25.28 6.56 9.98
N THR A 159 -24.03 6.79 10.40
CA THR A 159 -22.88 6.04 9.87
C THR A 159 -22.88 4.58 10.32
N LEU A 160 -23.04 4.32 11.63
CA LEU A 160 -23.02 2.99 12.21
C LEU A 160 -24.10 2.05 11.64
N PRO A 161 -25.40 2.43 11.52
CA PRO A 161 -26.39 1.53 10.92
C PRO A 161 -26.12 1.25 9.43
N LYS A 162 -25.46 2.16 8.70
CA LYS A 162 -24.98 1.90 7.32
C LYS A 162 -23.82 0.91 7.30
N MET A 163 -22.85 1.05 8.20
CA MET A 163 -21.78 0.04 8.37
C MET A 163 -22.34 -1.34 8.68
N VAL A 164 -23.33 -1.43 9.58
CA VAL A 164 -24.02 -2.70 9.87
C VAL A 164 -24.68 -3.26 8.61
N SER A 165 -25.35 -2.43 7.82
CA SER A 165 -25.98 -2.86 6.57
C SER A 165 -24.94 -3.39 5.57
N PHE A 166 -23.81 -2.69 5.40
CA PHE A 166 -22.70 -3.15 4.57
C PHE A 166 -22.17 -4.52 5.01
N ALA A 167 -22.04 -4.77 6.32
CA ALA A 167 -21.59 -6.06 6.84
C ALA A 167 -22.64 -7.17 6.64
N LEU A 168 -23.91 -6.90 6.90
CA LEU A 168 -25.01 -7.87 6.74
C LEU A 168 -25.29 -8.22 5.28
N GLU A 169 -25.05 -7.29 4.36
CA GLU A 169 -25.26 -7.46 2.92
C GLU A 169 -24.01 -8.01 2.20
N VAL A 170 -22.97 -8.45 2.93
CA VAL A 170 -21.69 -8.88 2.33
C VAL A 170 -21.85 -9.97 1.27
N GLY A 171 -22.74 -10.95 1.46
CA GLY A 171 -23.00 -11.98 0.44
C GLY A 171 -23.70 -11.44 -0.82
N ASN A 172 -24.46 -10.34 -0.70
CA ASN A 172 -25.11 -9.70 -1.84
C ASN A 172 -24.13 -8.79 -2.61
N ILE A 173 -23.25 -8.11 -1.88
CA ILE A 173 -22.28 -7.14 -2.43
C ILE A 173 -21.05 -7.86 -2.99
N CYS A 174 -20.50 -8.80 -2.23
CA CYS A 174 -19.43 -9.71 -2.64
C CYS A 174 -20.06 -11.05 -3.01
N SER A 175 -20.66 -11.12 -4.20
CA SER A 175 -21.40 -12.29 -4.68
C SER A 175 -20.56 -13.56 -4.84
N GLN A 176 -19.25 -13.49 -4.61
CA GLN A 176 -18.35 -14.62 -4.42
C GLN A 176 -17.24 -14.21 -3.45
N PRO A 177 -16.53 -15.16 -2.81
CA PRO A 177 -15.31 -14.89 -2.06
C PRO A 177 -14.18 -14.28 -2.90
N PRO A 178 -13.47 -13.25 -2.42
CA PRO A 178 -12.23 -12.81 -3.06
C PRO A 178 -11.18 -13.92 -3.10
N PRO A 179 -10.43 -14.09 -4.20
CA PRO A 179 -9.32 -15.04 -4.25
C PRO A 179 -8.16 -14.57 -3.38
N LEU A 180 -7.41 -15.54 -2.85
CA LEU A 180 -6.14 -15.32 -2.18
C LEU A 180 -5.01 -15.15 -3.20
N LEU A 181 -4.22 -14.10 -3.01
CA LEU A 181 -2.99 -13.82 -3.74
C LEU A 181 -1.81 -14.45 -2.97
N ASN A 182 -1.68 -15.77 -3.13
CA ASN A 182 -0.66 -16.61 -2.48
C ASN A 182 0.74 -16.38 -3.06
N ILE A 183 1.78 -16.70 -2.29
CA ILE A 183 3.18 -16.67 -2.75
C ILE A 183 3.40 -17.43 -4.05
N LYS A 184 4.35 -16.96 -4.86
CA LYS A 184 4.76 -17.52 -6.15
C LYS A 184 3.65 -17.54 -7.20
N THR A 185 2.61 -16.73 -7.02
CA THR A 185 1.55 -16.56 -8.01
C THR A 185 1.67 -15.21 -8.72
N ASN A 186 1.22 -15.18 -9.97
CA ASN A 186 1.02 -13.96 -10.74
C ASN A 186 -0.50 -13.78 -10.91
N ARG A 187 -1.15 -13.23 -9.89
CA ARG A 187 -2.62 -13.10 -9.84
C ARG A 187 -3.03 -11.65 -9.55
N THR A 188 -4.16 -11.26 -10.13
CA THR A 188 -4.80 -9.96 -9.94
C THR A 188 -6.24 -10.18 -9.48
N VAL A 189 -6.70 -9.41 -8.51
CA VAL A 189 -8.12 -9.28 -8.16
C VAL A 189 -8.57 -7.84 -8.40
N THR A 190 -9.74 -7.67 -8.99
CA THR A 190 -10.37 -6.36 -9.24
C THR A 190 -11.76 -6.33 -8.65
N MET A 191 -12.06 -5.29 -7.88
CA MET A 191 -13.31 -5.15 -7.12
C MET A 191 -13.77 -3.69 -7.04
N SER A 192 -15.03 -3.47 -6.70
CA SER A 192 -15.59 -2.12 -6.54
C SER A 192 -15.28 -1.51 -5.18
N GLN A 193 -15.33 -0.17 -5.09
CA GLN A 193 -15.25 0.54 -3.81
C GLN A 193 -16.39 0.16 -2.85
N ARG A 194 -17.57 -0.22 -3.37
CA ARG A 194 -18.66 -0.78 -2.57
C ARG A 194 -18.30 -2.12 -1.93
N GLN A 195 -17.61 -3.00 -2.67
CA GLN A 195 -17.13 -4.27 -2.12
C GLN A 195 -16.09 -4.04 -1.02
N ALA A 196 -15.19 -3.06 -1.18
CA ALA A 196 -14.29 -2.65 -0.09
C ALA A 196 -15.05 -2.20 1.16
N ALA A 197 -16.05 -1.33 1.01
CA ALA A 197 -16.82 -0.83 2.17
C ALA A 197 -17.49 -1.97 2.95
N SER A 198 -18.03 -2.97 2.24
CA SER A 198 -18.61 -4.18 2.85
C SER A 198 -17.58 -5.04 3.56
N LEU A 199 -16.46 -5.35 2.91
CA LEU A 199 -15.38 -6.15 3.51
C LEU A 199 -14.74 -5.43 4.71
N LEU A 200 -14.50 -4.12 4.63
CA LEU A 200 -13.99 -3.32 5.76
C LEU A 200 -15.00 -3.28 6.91
N ALA A 201 -16.30 -3.18 6.63
CA ALA A 201 -17.32 -3.26 7.68
C ALA A 201 -17.28 -4.62 8.38
N CYS A 202 -17.10 -5.72 7.65
CA CYS A 202 -16.86 -7.03 8.24
C CYS A 202 -15.58 -7.07 9.11
N GLY A 203 -14.50 -6.41 8.67
CA GLY A 203 -13.28 -6.24 9.46
C GLY A 203 -13.50 -5.44 10.74
N PHE A 204 -14.28 -4.35 10.67
CA PHE A 204 -14.65 -3.51 11.80
C PHE A 204 -15.46 -4.28 12.85
N PHE A 205 -16.46 -5.07 12.45
CA PHE A 205 -17.21 -5.90 13.41
C PHE A 205 -16.46 -7.18 13.83
N CYS A 206 -15.23 -7.36 13.35
CA CYS A 206 -14.39 -8.52 13.63
C CYS A 206 -15.09 -9.85 13.31
N ILE A 207 -15.83 -9.93 12.21
CA ILE A 207 -16.68 -11.10 11.90
C ILE A 207 -16.08 -12.07 10.90
N PHE A 208 -14.92 -11.74 10.29
CA PHE A 208 -14.21 -12.76 9.53
C PHE A 208 -13.85 -13.93 10.45
N PRO A 209 -14.01 -15.18 9.99
CA PRO A 209 -13.60 -16.36 10.75
C PRO A 209 -12.19 -16.17 11.25
N HIS A 210 -11.92 -16.57 12.49
CA HIS A 210 -10.58 -16.51 13.07
C HIS A 210 -9.60 -17.23 12.13
N GLN A 211 -8.87 -16.44 11.34
CA GLN A 211 -7.78 -16.93 10.48
C GLN A 211 -6.62 -17.48 11.34
N PHE A 212 -6.67 -17.29 12.67
CA PHE A 212 -5.58 -17.55 13.60
C PHE A 212 -6.02 -18.33 14.82
N ASN A 213 -6.25 -19.62 14.65
CA ASN A 213 -5.88 -20.54 15.71
C ASN A 213 -4.51 -21.11 15.32
N ARG A 214 -3.42 -20.40 15.68
CA ARG A 214 -2.01 -20.74 15.37
C ARG A 214 -1.61 -22.18 15.75
N LYS A 215 -2.39 -22.85 16.62
CA LYS A 215 -2.19 -24.24 17.03
C LYS A 215 -2.99 -25.27 16.22
N ILE A 216 -3.98 -24.85 15.42
CA ILE A 216 -4.92 -25.76 14.73
C ILE A 216 -4.85 -25.61 13.21
N ASP A 217 -4.67 -24.40 12.68
CA ASP A 217 -4.68 -24.16 11.22
C ASP A 217 -3.32 -23.63 10.76
N ASN A 218 -2.39 -24.55 10.46
CA ASN A 218 -1.03 -24.25 10.00
C ASN A 218 -0.96 -23.55 8.62
N LYS A 219 -2.11 -23.17 8.04
CA LYS A 219 -2.23 -22.78 6.63
C LYS A 219 -2.25 -21.27 6.39
N TYR A 220 -2.63 -20.44 7.38
CA TYR A 220 -2.64 -18.98 7.28
C TYR A 220 -1.42 -18.30 7.93
N HIS A 221 -0.32 -19.03 8.18
CA HIS A 221 0.89 -18.44 8.78
C HIS A 221 1.50 -17.32 7.93
N GLY A 222 1.24 -17.30 6.61
CA GLY A 222 1.67 -16.25 5.70
C GLY A 222 0.74 -15.03 5.62
N TYR A 223 -0.41 -15.01 6.31
CA TYR A 223 -1.38 -13.91 6.25
C TYR A 223 -1.40 -13.08 7.54
N GLN A 224 -1.77 -11.81 7.41
CA GLN A 224 -1.99 -10.92 8.55
C GLN A 224 -3.43 -11.00 9.08
N SER A 225 -3.61 -10.63 10.35
CA SER A 225 -4.95 -10.48 10.93
C SER A 225 -5.65 -9.26 10.36
N PHE A 226 -6.73 -9.49 9.61
CA PHE A 226 -7.54 -8.43 9.02
C PHE A 226 -8.57 -7.80 9.99
N ASN A 227 -9.10 -8.56 10.96
CA ASN A 227 -10.08 -8.04 11.91
C ASN A 227 -9.50 -6.88 12.77
N PHE A 228 -10.32 -5.87 13.06
CA PHE A 228 -9.87 -4.61 13.69
C PHE A 228 -9.69 -4.70 15.21
N ASN A 229 -9.79 -5.90 15.78
CA ASN A 229 -9.69 -6.14 17.21
C ASN A 229 -8.39 -5.62 17.85
N HIS A 230 -7.30 -5.54 17.08
CA HIS A 230 -6.04 -4.96 17.57
C HIS A 230 -6.00 -3.44 17.46
N LEU A 231 -6.71 -2.87 16.47
CA LEU A 231 -6.82 -1.43 16.27
C LEU A 231 -7.73 -0.78 17.33
N PHE A 232 -8.72 -1.53 17.83
CA PHE A 232 -9.63 -1.02 18.87
C PHE A 232 -9.04 -1.01 20.28
N ARG A 233 -8.00 -1.81 20.55
CA ARG A 233 -7.35 -1.87 21.86
C ARG A 233 -6.75 -0.52 22.21
N ARG A 234 -6.66 -0.21 23.50
CA ARG A 234 -5.94 0.98 23.94
C ARG A 234 -4.44 0.74 23.77
N GLY A 235 -3.76 1.61 23.02
CA GLY A 235 -2.35 1.50 22.72
C GLY A 235 -1.73 2.88 22.58
N SER A 236 -0.96 3.11 21.52
CA SER A 236 -0.27 4.38 21.29
C SER A 236 -1.23 5.56 21.10
N ALA A 237 -0.73 6.78 21.32
CA ALA A 237 -1.51 8.01 21.12
C ALA A 237 -2.03 8.18 19.68
N CYS A 238 -1.43 7.50 18.70
CA CYS A 238 -1.82 7.56 17.29
C CYS A 238 -2.93 6.56 16.91
N GLN A 239 -3.22 5.55 17.73
CA GLN A 239 -4.32 4.61 17.42
C GLN A 239 -5.68 5.29 17.28
N PRO A 240 -6.08 6.20 18.19
CA PRO A 240 -7.28 7.02 18.00
C PRO A 240 -7.26 7.80 16.68
N GLU A 241 -6.12 8.34 16.26
CA GLU A 241 -5.97 9.09 15.00
C GLU A 241 -6.16 8.20 13.76
N LYS A 242 -5.65 6.94 13.80
CA LYS A 242 -5.94 5.95 12.76
C LYS A 242 -7.43 5.63 12.67
N LEU A 243 -8.06 5.42 13.83
CA LEU A 243 -9.50 5.16 13.89
C LEU A 243 -10.31 6.35 13.36
N LYS A 244 -9.93 7.60 13.65
CA LYS A 244 -10.58 8.78 13.07
C LYS A 244 -10.57 8.75 11.55
N CYS A 245 -9.45 8.37 10.93
CA CYS A 245 -9.36 8.25 9.48
C CYS A 245 -10.31 7.18 8.92
N ILE A 246 -10.33 5.99 9.54
CA ILE A 246 -11.16 4.86 9.11
C ILE A 246 -12.65 5.12 9.33
N LEU A 247 -13.02 5.74 10.46
CA LEU A 247 -14.40 6.15 10.73
C LEU A 247 -14.86 7.25 9.76
N HIS A 248 -13.95 8.16 9.37
CA HIS A 248 -14.22 9.16 8.34
C HIS A 248 -14.44 8.54 6.96
N TYR A 249 -13.68 7.50 6.60
CA TYR A 249 -13.97 6.69 5.41
C TYR A 249 -15.39 6.12 5.45
N PHE A 250 -15.78 5.48 6.56
CA PHE A 250 -17.14 4.93 6.68
C PHE A 250 -18.21 6.01 6.61
N LYS A 251 -17.96 7.19 7.18
CA LYS A 251 -18.85 8.36 7.03
C LYS A 251 -19.01 8.72 5.55
N ARG A 252 -17.91 8.90 4.82
CA ARG A 252 -17.93 9.25 3.39
C ARG A 252 -18.69 8.25 2.53
N VAL A 253 -18.38 6.95 2.64
CA VAL A 253 -19.05 5.92 1.82
C VAL A 253 -20.50 5.66 2.23
N SER A 254 -20.90 6.07 3.45
CA SER A 254 -22.30 6.03 3.89
C SER A 254 -23.12 7.22 3.38
N GLU A 255 -22.49 8.38 3.23
CA GLU A 255 -23.09 9.61 2.68
C GLU A 255 -23.24 9.52 1.16
N ASP A 256 -22.14 9.16 0.48
CA ASP A 256 -22.09 9.02 -0.97
C ASP A 256 -21.10 7.90 -1.33
N MET A 257 -21.65 6.77 -1.78
CA MET A 257 -20.88 5.57 -2.10
C MET A 257 -20.10 5.78 -3.41
N PRO A 258 -18.75 5.77 -3.37
CA PRO A 258 -17.93 5.91 -4.56
C PRO A 258 -18.22 4.80 -5.60
N LYS A 259 -18.29 5.18 -6.87
CA LYS A 259 -18.62 4.29 -8.01
C LYS A 259 -17.42 3.80 -8.81
N GLY A 260 -16.24 3.81 -8.19
CA GLY A 260 -15.01 3.35 -8.80
C GLY A 260 -14.71 1.88 -8.57
N VAL A 261 -13.60 1.48 -9.16
CA VAL A 261 -13.03 0.14 -9.10
C VAL A 261 -11.58 0.28 -8.63
N PHE A 262 -11.00 -0.76 -8.04
CA PHE A 262 -9.57 -0.85 -7.78
C PHE A 262 -9.08 -2.29 -7.98
N SER A 263 -7.76 -2.46 -8.08
CA SER A 263 -7.14 -3.77 -8.26
C SER A 263 -5.98 -3.98 -7.30
N PHE A 264 -5.80 -5.21 -6.85
CA PHE A 264 -4.55 -5.68 -6.27
C PHE A 264 -3.92 -6.72 -7.17
N ARG A 265 -2.64 -6.59 -7.44
CA ARG A 265 -1.86 -7.53 -8.22
C ARG A 265 -0.66 -7.99 -7.43
N ARG A 266 -0.54 -9.30 -7.24
CA ARG A 266 0.71 -9.92 -6.83
C ARG A 266 1.51 -10.25 -8.08
N PHE A 267 2.79 -9.93 -8.05
CA PHE A 267 3.73 -10.30 -9.10
C PHE A 267 4.93 -11.01 -8.49
N SER A 268 5.28 -12.16 -9.04
CA SER A 268 6.46 -12.94 -8.72
C SER A 268 7.36 -12.96 -9.94
N LEU A 269 8.55 -12.37 -9.81
CA LEU A 269 9.55 -12.27 -10.87
C LEU A 269 10.13 -13.66 -11.15
N PRO A 270 9.99 -14.18 -12.38
CA PRO A 270 10.66 -15.41 -12.78
C PRO A 270 12.18 -15.26 -12.75
N ASP A 271 12.91 -16.31 -12.37
CA ASP A 271 14.37 -16.27 -12.24
C ASP A 271 15.06 -15.91 -13.56
N GLU A 272 14.51 -16.40 -14.68
CA GLU A 272 15.00 -16.11 -16.03
C GLU A 272 14.88 -14.63 -16.41
N TRP A 273 14.07 -13.86 -15.68
CA TRP A 273 13.87 -12.43 -15.91
C TRP A 273 14.73 -11.56 -15.00
N ILE A 274 15.50 -12.16 -14.09
CA ILE A 274 16.46 -11.41 -13.26
C ILE A 274 17.61 -10.96 -14.16
N PRO A 275 17.89 -9.64 -14.25
CA PRO A 275 18.98 -9.13 -15.07
C PRO A 275 20.33 -9.72 -14.67
N LYS A 276 21.16 -9.95 -15.67
CA LYS A 276 22.59 -10.20 -15.47
C LYS A 276 23.29 -8.87 -15.21
N TRP A 277 23.17 -8.37 -13.98
CA TRP A 277 23.63 -7.03 -13.57
C TRP A 277 25.07 -6.69 -13.99
N LYS A 278 25.98 -7.67 -13.95
CA LYS A 278 27.40 -7.52 -14.35
C LYS A 278 27.62 -7.45 -15.87
N GLU A 279 26.60 -7.74 -16.66
CA GLU A 279 26.61 -7.68 -18.12
C GLU A 279 25.78 -6.49 -18.65
N SER A 280 24.94 -5.87 -17.80
CA SER A 280 24.03 -4.80 -18.21
C SER A 280 24.76 -3.58 -18.78
N GLN A 281 24.30 -3.12 -19.95
CA GLN A 281 24.76 -1.89 -20.58
C GLN A 281 23.75 -0.75 -20.41
N ALA A 282 22.75 -0.90 -19.53
CA ALA A 282 21.75 0.13 -19.30
C ALA A 282 22.42 1.41 -18.77
N PRO A 283 22.19 2.58 -19.42
CA PRO A 283 22.66 3.86 -18.92
C PRO A 283 21.87 4.27 -17.67
N LEU A 284 22.38 5.25 -16.92
CA LEU A 284 21.63 5.82 -15.81
C LEU A 284 20.32 6.47 -16.29
N CYS A 285 19.22 6.21 -15.58
CA CYS A 285 17.97 6.91 -15.81
C CYS A 285 18.06 8.39 -15.41
N LYS A 286 17.10 9.19 -15.87
CA LYS A 286 16.90 10.57 -15.40
C LYS A 286 16.44 10.56 -13.95
N ILE A 287 16.94 11.49 -13.14
CA ILE A 287 16.51 11.64 -11.74
C ILE A 287 15.99 13.03 -11.41
N HIS A 288 15.13 13.10 -10.42
CA HIS A 288 14.69 14.31 -9.74
C HIS A 288 14.82 14.06 -8.23
N ILE A 289 15.67 14.80 -7.52
CA ILE A 289 15.89 14.63 -6.07
C ILE A 289 15.31 15.86 -5.36
N ARG A 290 14.49 15.70 -4.33
CA ARG A 290 13.90 16.82 -3.57
C ARG A 290 13.71 16.52 -2.08
N THR A 291 13.51 17.56 -1.26
CA THR A 291 13.42 17.46 0.21
C THR A 291 12.04 17.80 0.82
N ASP A 292 11.16 18.47 0.08
CA ASP A 292 10.02 19.25 0.62
C ASP A 292 8.62 18.67 0.34
N ARG A 293 8.55 17.41 -0.08
CA ARG A 293 7.31 16.73 -0.47
C ARG A 293 7.24 15.33 0.11
N SER A 294 6.06 14.71 0.06
CA SER A 294 5.88 13.30 0.35
C SER A 294 5.60 12.48 -0.91
N ILE A 295 5.69 11.15 -0.80
CA ILE A 295 5.55 10.24 -1.94
C ILE A 295 4.11 10.24 -2.47
N GLU A 296 3.13 10.31 -1.57
CA GLU A 296 1.71 10.32 -1.92
C GLU A 296 1.27 11.57 -2.70
N GLU A 297 2.00 12.69 -2.56
CA GLU A 297 1.80 13.92 -3.33
C GLU A 297 2.32 13.81 -4.78
N MET A 298 3.11 12.76 -5.09
CA MET A 298 3.63 12.52 -6.44
C MET A 298 2.58 11.84 -7.32
N HIS A 299 1.53 12.59 -7.63
CA HIS A 299 0.38 12.10 -8.42
C HIS A 299 0.80 11.68 -9.83
N GLY A 300 0.23 10.57 -10.30
CA GLY A 300 0.50 10.03 -11.65
C GLY A 300 1.84 9.31 -11.80
N LEU A 301 2.66 9.23 -10.74
CA LEU A 301 3.88 8.40 -10.69
C LEU A 301 3.57 7.04 -10.05
N LEU A 302 4.51 6.08 -10.16
CA LEU A 302 4.48 4.88 -9.33
C LEU A 302 4.96 5.25 -7.94
N GLN A 303 4.05 5.26 -6.97
CA GLN A 303 4.35 5.61 -5.59
C GLN A 303 4.85 4.37 -4.86
N VAL A 304 6.05 4.45 -4.28
CA VAL A 304 6.60 3.34 -3.50
C VAL A 304 6.07 3.39 -2.08
N ASP A 305 5.48 2.28 -1.65
CA ASP A 305 5.16 1.98 -0.26
C ASP A 305 6.35 1.21 0.35
N PHE A 306 6.93 1.77 1.40
CA PHE A 306 8.06 1.18 2.14
C PHE A 306 7.54 0.09 3.07
N ALA A 307 7.11 -0.99 2.44
CA ALA A 307 6.27 -1.99 3.05
C ALA A 307 7.01 -2.88 4.05
N ASN A 308 6.26 -3.51 4.93
CA ASN A 308 6.64 -4.78 5.52
C ASN A 308 6.40 -5.93 4.52
N GLU A 309 7.14 -7.05 4.65
CA GLU A 309 6.87 -8.24 3.82
C GLU A 309 5.44 -8.75 4.00
N TYR A 310 4.86 -8.54 5.17
CA TYR A 310 3.43 -8.62 5.41
C TYR A 310 2.79 -7.26 5.12
N ILE A 311 2.20 -7.11 3.94
CA ILE A 311 1.62 -5.84 3.48
C ILE A 311 0.69 -5.19 4.53
N GLY A 312 0.78 -3.88 4.66
CA GLY A 312 0.10 -3.07 5.66
C GLY A 312 0.81 -3.04 7.03
N GLY A 313 1.88 -3.84 7.20
CA GLY A 313 2.74 -3.80 8.38
C GLY A 313 1.97 -3.80 9.71
N GLY A 314 2.23 -2.79 10.53
CA GLY A 314 1.59 -2.59 11.82
C GLY A 314 0.27 -1.82 11.80
N VAL A 315 -0.39 -1.62 10.64
CA VAL A 315 -1.54 -0.71 10.53
C VAL A 315 -2.71 -1.11 11.42
N MET A 316 -3.00 -2.42 11.52
CA MET A 316 -4.02 -2.98 12.42
C MET A 316 -3.58 -2.99 13.90
N ARG A 317 -2.35 -2.54 14.21
CA ARG A 317 -1.72 -2.57 15.54
C ARG A 317 -1.21 -1.17 15.91
N GLU A 318 0.06 -1.05 16.26
CA GLU A 318 0.68 0.21 16.74
C GLU A 318 1.54 0.91 15.69
N GLY A 319 1.81 0.26 14.54
CA GLY A 319 2.59 0.86 13.45
C GLY A 319 1.92 2.13 12.92
N ILE A 320 2.74 3.15 12.65
CA ILE A 320 2.31 4.45 12.12
C ILE A 320 3.47 5.16 11.37
N THR A 321 4.19 4.42 10.55
CA THR A 321 5.22 4.99 9.65
C THR A 321 4.62 5.20 8.26
N GLN A 322 5.44 5.30 7.21
CA GLN A 322 4.97 5.64 5.86
C GLN A 322 3.90 4.66 5.33
N GLU A 323 4.12 3.35 5.45
CA GLU A 323 3.16 2.32 5.02
C GLU A 323 1.82 2.45 5.78
N GLU A 324 1.86 2.45 7.11
CA GLU A 324 0.64 2.47 7.90
C GLU A 324 -0.14 3.78 7.77
N ILE A 325 0.56 4.92 7.61
CA ILE A 325 -0.08 6.19 7.31
C ILE A 325 -0.81 6.10 5.97
N ARG A 326 -0.16 5.59 4.92
CA ARG A 326 -0.76 5.46 3.59
C ARG A 326 -2.02 4.59 3.62
N PHE A 327 -1.97 3.45 4.30
CA PHE A 327 -3.10 2.53 4.45
C PHE A 327 -4.23 3.10 5.33
N THR A 328 -3.89 3.99 6.26
CA THR A 328 -4.85 4.67 7.13
C THR A 328 -5.63 5.76 6.38
N VAL A 329 -4.97 6.54 5.52
CA VAL A 329 -5.62 7.63 4.76
C VAL A 329 -6.28 7.15 3.46
N CYS A 330 -5.91 5.96 2.99
CA CYS A 330 -6.53 5.24 1.88
C CYS A 330 -7.09 3.87 2.33
N PRO A 331 -8.16 3.80 3.15
CA PRO A 331 -8.57 2.56 3.82
C PRO A 331 -8.92 1.38 2.90
N GLU A 332 -9.22 1.63 1.63
CA GLU A 332 -9.43 0.57 0.63
C GLU A 332 -8.19 -0.33 0.48
N MET A 333 -6.97 0.21 0.70
CA MET A 333 -5.72 -0.55 0.70
C MET A 333 -5.66 -1.61 1.80
N LEU A 334 -6.39 -1.44 2.90
CA LEU A 334 -6.45 -2.44 3.98
C LEU A 334 -7.01 -3.78 3.47
N ILE A 335 -7.81 -3.80 2.40
CA ILE A 335 -8.29 -5.06 1.81
C ILE A 335 -7.12 -5.92 1.30
N SER A 336 -5.98 -5.33 0.94
CA SER A 336 -4.79 -6.12 0.56
C SER A 336 -4.31 -7.04 1.69
N ILE A 337 -4.49 -6.65 2.96
CA ILE A 337 -4.17 -7.45 4.16
C ILE A 337 -5.03 -8.72 4.21
N LEU A 338 -6.27 -8.65 3.71
CA LEU A 338 -7.21 -9.77 3.67
C LEU A 338 -6.86 -10.79 2.57
N VAL A 339 -6.32 -10.33 1.44
CA VAL A 339 -6.16 -11.17 0.23
C VAL A 339 -4.71 -11.52 -0.11
N CYS A 340 -3.71 -10.79 0.38
CA CYS A 340 -2.31 -11.01 0.05
C CYS A 340 -1.57 -11.78 1.15
N GLU A 341 -0.87 -12.85 0.77
CA GLU A 341 0.10 -13.52 1.64
C GLU A 341 1.36 -12.64 1.82
N VAL A 342 2.31 -13.07 2.66
CA VAL A 342 3.64 -12.48 2.82
C VAL A 342 4.39 -12.42 1.48
N MET A 343 5.19 -11.38 1.23
CA MET A 343 5.99 -11.24 0.02
C MET A 343 7.34 -11.95 0.15
N LEU A 344 7.74 -12.72 -0.86
CA LEU A 344 9.10 -13.24 -0.98
C LEU A 344 10.04 -12.20 -1.63
N SER A 345 11.35 -12.44 -1.57
CA SER A 345 12.40 -11.53 -2.07
C SER A 345 12.27 -11.08 -3.53
N HIS A 346 11.59 -11.86 -4.39
CA HIS A 346 11.40 -11.61 -5.82
C HIS A 346 9.93 -11.28 -6.15
N GLU A 347 9.14 -10.86 -5.16
CA GLU A 347 7.73 -10.55 -5.33
C GLU A 347 7.43 -9.08 -5.02
N CYS A 348 6.32 -8.57 -5.53
CA CYS A 348 5.75 -7.30 -5.11
C CYS A 348 4.22 -7.35 -5.15
N ILE A 349 3.59 -6.42 -4.47
CA ILE A 349 2.15 -6.20 -4.53
C ILE A 349 1.90 -4.79 -5.05
N LEU A 350 1.12 -4.69 -6.13
CA LEU A 350 0.71 -3.45 -6.75
C LEU A 350 -0.76 -3.16 -6.37
N LEU A 351 -1.00 -1.99 -5.78
CA LEU A 351 -2.30 -1.46 -5.44
C LEU A 351 -2.67 -0.37 -6.46
N ILE A 352 -3.77 -0.58 -7.17
CA ILE A 352 -4.15 0.24 -8.34
C ILE A 352 -5.52 0.88 -8.09
N GLY A 353 -5.53 2.20 -7.99
CA GLY A 353 -6.74 3.01 -8.03
C GLY A 353 -7.53 3.14 -6.74
N CYS A 354 -6.94 2.78 -5.60
CA CYS A 354 -7.49 3.10 -4.28
C CYS A 354 -7.59 4.62 -4.09
N GLU A 355 -8.66 5.06 -3.44
CA GLU A 355 -8.93 6.47 -3.14
C GLU A 355 -8.35 6.90 -1.79
N GLN A 356 -7.84 8.13 -1.73
CA GLN A 356 -7.53 8.79 -0.46
C GLN A 356 -8.77 9.50 0.08
N PHE A 357 -9.07 9.29 1.37
CA PHE A 357 -10.29 9.83 2.01
C PHE A 357 -10.00 10.93 3.03
N THR A 358 -8.76 10.98 3.56
CA THR A 358 -8.38 11.93 4.60
C THR A 358 -7.05 12.61 4.31
N THR A 359 -6.92 13.82 4.81
CA THR A 359 -5.64 14.52 4.99
C THR A 359 -5.14 14.27 6.40
N TYR A 360 -3.84 14.43 6.59
CA TYR A 360 -3.19 14.23 7.87
C TYR A 360 -2.09 15.26 8.09
N SER A 361 -1.50 15.24 9.28
CA SER A 361 -0.29 15.98 9.61
C SER A 361 0.60 15.13 10.52
N GLY A 362 1.87 15.50 10.60
CA GLY A 362 2.85 14.77 11.41
C GLY A 362 3.23 13.42 10.80
N TYR A 363 4.13 12.74 11.50
CA TYR A 363 4.69 11.45 11.13
C TYR A 363 5.00 10.66 12.39
N ALA A 364 4.93 9.32 12.33
CA ALA A 364 5.15 8.47 13.49
C ALA A 364 4.25 8.86 14.68
N ASP A 365 4.84 9.09 15.84
CA ASP A 365 4.18 9.47 17.09
C ASP A 365 3.45 10.82 17.04
N THR A 366 3.76 11.67 16.05
CA THR A 366 3.08 12.96 15.82
C THR A 366 1.93 12.88 14.80
N PHE A 367 1.67 11.71 14.21
CA PHE A 367 0.60 11.54 13.24
C PHE A 367 -0.77 11.94 13.80
N LYS A 368 -1.50 12.77 13.06
CA LYS A 368 -2.85 13.22 13.39
C LYS A 368 -3.76 13.22 12.17
N PHE A 369 -4.99 12.74 12.37
CA PHE A 369 -6.09 13.00 11.44
C PHE A 369 -6.31 14.52 11.36
N LYS A 370 -6.46 15.04 10.13
CA LYS A 370 -6.64 16.48 9.90
C LYS A 370 -8.05 16.78 9.41
N ASP A 371 -8.38 16.32 8.20
CA ASP A 371 -9.67 16.63 7.59
C ASP A 371 -10.01 15.64 6.46
N ASN A 372 -11.19 15.80 5.88
CA ASN A 372 -11.62 15.19 4.65
C ASN A 372 -10.67 15.49 3.47
N PHE A 373 -10.43 14.49 2.61
CA PHE A 373 -9.77 14.67 1.32
C PHE A 373 -10.74 14.34 0.19
N ILE A 374 -10.88 15.28 -0.76
CA ILE A 374 -11.62 15.06 -2.00
C ILE A 374 -10.58 14.70 -3.07
N ASP A 375 -10.43 13.40 -3.31
CA ASP A 375 -9.48 12.90 -4.29
C ASP A 375 -10.00 13.17 -5.71
N THR A 376 -9.38 14.14 -6.39
CA THR A 376 -9.70 14.54 -7.77
C THR A 376 -8.91 13.77 -8.83
N THR A 377 -8.12 12.75 -8.43
CA THR A 377 -7.36 11.92 -9.36
C THR A 377 -8.28 11.35 -10.45
N PRO A 378 -7.95 11.53 -11.75
CA PRO A 378 -8.74 11.01 -12.85
C PRO A 378 -8.86 9.49 -12.80
N LYS A 379 -9.92 8.96 -13.41
CA LYS A 379 -10.15 7.52 -13.55
C LYS A 379 -9.87 7.08 -14.99
N GLU A 380 -9.34 5.87 -15.15
CA GLU A 380 -9.23 5.24 -16.46
C GLU A 380 -10.49 4.44 -16.85
N SER A 381 -10.49 3.82 -18.02
CA SER A 381 -11.61 3.09 -18.63
C SER A 381 -12.32 2.03 -17.77
N TRP A 382 -11.64 1.41 -16.79
CA TRP A 382 -12.22 0.48 -15.84
C TRP A 382 -12.75 1.15 -14.58
N GLY A 383 -12.61 2.47 -14.45
CA GLY A 383 -13.06 3.25 -13.30
C GLY A 383 -12.09 3.27 -12.12
N ARG A 384 -10.85 2.82 -12.31
CA ARG A 384 -9.80 2.92 -11.30
C ARG A 384 -9.16 4.29 -11.36
N LYS A 385 -8.88 4.89 -10.20
CA LYS A 385 -8.09 6.12 -10.14
C LYS A 385 -6.70 5.86 -10.74
N LEU A 386 -6.16 6.85 -11.44
CA LEU A 386 -4.79 6.84 -11.97
C LEU A 386 -3.75 7.07 -10.85
N CYS A 387 -3.82 6.23 -9.82
CA CYS A 387 -2.92 6.19 -8.67
C CYS A 387 -2.41 4.76 -8.53
N HIS A 388 -1.11 4.57 -8.73
CA HIS A 388 -0.46 3.26 -8.61
C HIS A 388 0.50 3.30 -7.41
N VAL A 389 0.33 2.38 -6.48
CA VAL A 389 1.21 2.19 -5.32
C VAL A 389 1.82 0.80 -5.38
N VAL A 390 3.13 0.67 -5.18
CA VAL A 390 3.80 -0.64 -5.09
C VAL A 390 4.36 -0.85 -3.68
N ALA A 391 3.94 -1.94 -3.03
CA ALA A 391 4.50 -2.40 -1.77
C ALA A 391 5.86 -3.05 -2.02
N MET A 392 6.90 -2.43 -1.47
CA MET A 392 8.30 -2.83 -1.64
C MET A 392 8.95 -3.02 -0.27
N ASP A 393 9.06 -4.27 0.18
CA ASP A 393 9.62 -4.58 1.50
C ASP A 393 11.14 -4.64 1.49
N ALA A 394 11.79 -3.93 2.43
CA ALA A 394 13.24 -4.00 2.66
C ALA A 394 13.60 -5.12 3.65
N ILE A 395 14.86 -5.54 3.66
CA ILE A 395 15.40 -6.35 4.76
C ILE A 395 15.53 -5.45 6.00
N GLU A 396 15.09 -5.96 7.16
CA GLU A 396 15.39 -5.36 8.46
C GLU A 396 16.79 -5.80 8.92
N PHE A 397 17.75 -4.87 8.95
CA PHE A 397 19.13 -5.17 9.34
C PHE A 397 19.33 -4.99 10.85
N LYS A 398 19.37 -6.10 11.58
CA LYS A 398 19.74 -6.10 13.01
C LYS A 398 21.21 -5.74 13.23
N ASP A 399 22.08 -6.22 12.34
CA ASP A 399 23.46 -5.78 12.22
C ASP A 399 23.59 -4.98 10.92
N PRO A 400 23.74 -3.64 11.01
CA PRO A 400 23.88 -2.79 9.83
C PRO A 400 25.03 -3.17 8.91
N ALA A 401 26.09 -3.85 9.38
CA ALA A 401 27.19 -4.25 8.50
C ALA A 401 26.77 -5.33 7.47
N THR A 402 25.75 -6.13 7.80
CA THR A 402 25.30 -7.22 6.93
C THR A 402 24.64 -6.74 5.64
N GLN A 403 24.18 -5.50 5.57
CA GLN A 403 23.58 -4.94 4.35
C GLN A 403 24.56 -4.87 3.17
N TYR A 404 25.86 -4.77 3.47
CA TYR A 404 26.91 -4.69 2.46
C TYR A 404 27.33 -6.07 1.93
N THR A 405 26.73 -7.18 2.38
CA THR A 405 26.99 -8.48 1.78
C THR A 405 26.43 -8.51 0.36
N PHE A 406 27.12 -9.21 -0.55
CA PHE A 406 26.66 -9.32 -1.94
C PHE A 406 25.25 -9.93 -2.04
N GLU A 407 24.91 -10.88 -1.17
CA GLU A 407 23.59 -11.51 -1.11
C GLU A 407 22.50 -10.48 -0.76
N ASN A 408 22.69 -9.69 0.29
CA ASN A 408 21.71 -8.71 0.73
C ASN A 408 21.56 -7.56 -0.28
N MET A 409 22.67 -7.02 -0.80
CA MET A 409 22.61 -6.01 -1.87
C MET A 409 21.89 -6.55 -3.12
N ARG A 410 22.17 -7.80 -3.52
CA ARG A 410 21.49 -8.45 -4.65
C ARG A 410 19.99 -8.63 -4.38
N ARG A 411 19.61 -9.06 -3.18
CA ARG A 411 18.20 -9.20 -2.78
C ARG A 411 17.47 -7.87 -2.93
N GLU A 412 18.02 -6.81 -2.35
CA GLU A 412 17.39 -5.48 -2.38
C GLU A 412 17.29 -4.92 -3.80
N LEU A 413 18.31 -5.16 -4.64
CA LEU A 413 18.29 -4.79 -6.05
C LEU A 413 17.21 -5.56 -6.83
N ILE A 414 17.08 -6.88 -6.61
CA ILE A 414 16.03 -7.69 -7.25
C ILE A 414 14.64 -7.23 -6.80
N LYS A 415 14.46 -6.92 -5.52
CA LYS A 415 13.20 -6.40 -4.97
C LYS A 415 12.82 -5.07 -5.62
N ALA A 416 13.74 -4.10 -5.65
CA ALA A 416 13.51 -2.81 -6.28
C ALA A 416 13.22 -2.94 -7.77
N TYR A 417 13.99 -3.77 -8.48
CA TYR A 417 13.76 -4.07 -9.89
C TYR A 417 12.37 -4.66 -10.12
N THR A 418 11.98 -5.68 -9.33
CA THR A 418 10.66 -6.31 -9.39
C THR A 418 9.54 -5.28 -9.22
N CYS A 419 9.68 -4.35 -8.28
CA CYS A 419 8.69 -3.32 -8.00
C CYS A 419 8.61 -2.24 -9.09
N PHE A 420 9.74 -1.89 -9.72
CA PHE A 420 9.80 -0.81 -10.70
C PHE A 420 9.42 -1.26 -12.11
N ARG A 421 9.42 -2.57 -12.37
CA ARG A 421 9.03 -3.13 -13.66
C ARG A 421 7.63 -2.69 -14.09
N ILE A 422 7.52 -2.41 -15.38
CA ILE A 422 6.25 -2.09 -16.02
C ILE A 422 5.68 -3.36 -16.63
N PRO A 423 4.42 -3.72 -16.35
CA PRO A 423 3.73 -4.78 -17.08
C PRO A 423 3.75 -4.52 -18.58
N LYS A 424 3.88 -5.56 -19.41
CA LYS A 424 3.93 -5.44 -20.87
C LYS A 424 2.78 -4.60 -21.46
N SER A 425 1.59 -4.71 -20.88
CA SER A 425 0.41 -3.92 -21.27
C SER A 425 0.56 -2.40 -21.09
N MET A 426 1.55 -1.97 -20.30
CA MET A 426 1.84 -0.56 -20.00
C MET A 426 3.22 -0.14 -20.52
N GLU A 427 3.88 -0.90 -21.40
CA GLU A 427 5.21 -0.57 -21.94
C GLU A 427 5.28 0.82 -22.61
N LYS A 428 4.14 1.33 -23.10
CA LYS A 428 4.05 2.69 -23.67
C LYS A 428 3.92 3.79 -22.62
N CYS A 429 3.64 3.42 -21.37
CA CYS A 429 3.45 4.30 -20.23
C CYS A 429 4.70 4.23 -19.34
N MET A 430 5.77 4.94 -19.72
CA MET A 430 7.04 4.97 -18.98
C MET A 430 7.03 6.04 -17.87
N PHE A 431 5.98 6.04 -17.04
CA PHE A 431 5.83 7.03 -15.96
C PHE A 431 6.92 6.86 -14.90
N GLY A 432 7.29 7.95 -14.22
CA GLY A 432 8.34 7.93 -13.20
C GLY A 432 8.01 7.09 -11.97
N VAL A 433 9.04 6.76 -11.18
CA VAL A 433 8.92 6.13 -9.86
C VAL A 433 9.14 7.19 -8.79
N ALA A 434 8.18 7.38 -7.89
CA ALA A 434 8.30 8.23 -6.71
C ALA A 434 8.68 7.39 -5.49
N THR A 435 9.86 7.62 -4.94
CA THR A 435 10.42 6.86 -3.82
C THR A 435 11.22 7.78 -2.88
N GLY A 436 12.02 7.20 -2.00
CA GLY A 436 12.90 7.90 -1.07
C GLY A 436 13.74 6.91 -0.25
N ASN A 437 13.87 7.18 1.05
CA ASN A 437 14.72 6.47 2.01
C ASN A 437 14.17 5.08 2.40
N TRP A 438 13.98 4.22 1.40
CA TRP A 438 13.40 2.88 1.51
C TRP A 438 14.21 1.97 2.43
N GLY A 439 13.58 1.56 3.55
CA GLY A 439 14.19 0.65 4.52
C GLY A 439 15.28 1.27 5.39
N CYS A 440 15.43 2.59 5.41
CA CYS A 440 16.53 3.25 6.14
C CYS A 440 16.21 3.61 7.59
N GLY A 441 14.92 3.86 7.91
CA GLY A 441 14.48 4.21 9.26
C GLY A 441 14.45 3.00 10.19
N ALA A 442 13.25 2.49 10.48
CA ALA A 442 13.06 1.36 11.40
C ALA A 442 13.82 0.07 11.00
N PHE A 443 14.26 -0.03 9.73
CA PHE A 443 14.91 -1.22 9.17
C PHE A 443 16.44 -1.09 9.08
N ASN A 444 17.01 0.03 9.53
CA ASN A 444 18.46 0.30 9.63
C ASN A 444 19.27 0.18 8.32
N GLY A 445 18.63 0.35 7.15
CA GLY A 445 19.33 0.44 5.87
C GLY A 445 20.11 1.75 5.72
N ASP A 446 21.25 1.68 5.05
CA ASP A 446 22.09 2.83 4.71
C ASP A 446 21.46 3.64 3.57
N LEU A 447 21.38 4.96 3.76
CA LEU A 447 20.74 5.88 2.82
C LEU A 447 21.43 5.89 1.46
N GLN A 448 22.76 5.89 1.43
CA GLN A 448 23.55 5.98 0.21
C GLN A 448 23.43 4.70 -0.61
N LEU A 449 23.57 3.55 0.05
CA LEU A 449 23.40 2.24 -0.56
C LEU A 449 22.01 2.07 -1.16
N LYS A 450 20.97 2.42 -0.41
CA LYS A 450 19.57 2.31 -0.86
C LYS A 450 19.26 3.27 -2.02
N ALA A 451 19.85 4.46 -2.04
CA ALA A 451 19.73 5.38 -3.18
C ALA A 451 20.36 4.79 -4.46
N ILE A 452 21.59 4.24 -4.37
CA ILE A 452 22.27 3.60 -5.53
C ILE A 452 21.51 2.35 -6.00
N ILE A 453 21.03 1.50 -5.09
CA ILE A 453 20.26 0.30 -5.46
C ILE A 453 18.98 0.68 -6.23
N GLN A 454 18.25 1.70 -5.76
CA GLN A 454 17.05 2.16 -6.45
C GLN A 454 17.36 2.82 -7.79
N LEU A 455 18.46 3.58 -7.89
CA LEU A 455 18.97 4.13 -9.15
C LEU A 455 19.30 3.00 -10.15
N MET A 456 19.99 1.95 -9.71
CA MET A 456 20.31 0.79 -10.55
C MET A 456 19.04 0.12 -11.08
N ALA A 457 18.08 -0.17 -10.20
CA ALA A 457 16.81 -0.80 -10.56
C ALA A 457 16.02 0.06 -11.56
N ALA A 458 15.88 1.36 -11.30
CA ALA A 458 15.14 2.27 -12.18
C ALA A 458 15.83 2.43 -13.55
N SER A 459 17.16 2.49 -13.56
CA SER A 459 17.98 2.56 -14.78
C SER A 459 17.84 1.31 -15.63
N GLU A 460 17.87 0.12 -15.02
CA GLU A 460 17.70 -1.16 -15.73
C GLU A 460 16.31 -1.29 -16.35
N VAL A 461 15.26 -0.79 -15.67
CA VAL A 461 13.90 -0.77 -16.24
C VAL A 461 13.73 0.37 -17.27
N GLY A 462 14.57 1.40 -17.21
CA GLY A 462 14.48 2.58 -18.08
C GLY A 462 13.46 3.62 -17.61
N ARG A 463 13.18 3.71 -16.30
CA ARG A 463 12.21 4.66 -15.73
C ARG A 463 12.90 5.82 -15.03
N PRO A 464 12.39 7.06 -15.17
CA PRO A 464 12.88 8.16 -14.36
C PRO A 464 12.62 7.94 -12.87
N LEU A 465 13.55 8.36 -12.03
CA LEU A 465 13.48 8.21 -10.57
C LEU A 465 13.26 9.57 -9.91
N VAL A 466 12.15 9.70 -9.19
CA VAL A 466 11.86 10.83 -8.30
C VAL A 466 12.18 10.38 -6.88
N TYR A 467 13.26 10.92 -6.31
CA TYR A 467 13.77 10.55 -5.00
C TYR A 467 13.51 11.66 -3.98
N ILE A 468 12.79 11.33 -2.91
CA ILE A 468 12.43 12.26 -1.85
C ILE A 468 13.28 11.96 -0.62
N THR A 469 14.12 12.91 -0.20
CA THR A 469 15.07 12.72 0.91
C THR A 469 14.51 13.06 2.29
N TRP A 470 13.29 13.61 2.36
CA TRP A 470 12.57 13.96 3.60
C TRP A 470 13.35 14.96 4.47
N HIS A 471 13.41 16.21 4.01
CA HIS A 471 14.12 17.32 4.67
C HIS A 471 15.65 17.13 4.84
N ASP A 472 16.22 16.02 4.40
CA ASP A 472 17.67 15.81 4.40
C ASP A 472 18.31 16.47 3.16
N GLN A 473 18.70 17.73 3.31
CA GLN A 473 19.41 18.50 2.28
C GLN A 473 20.81 17.90 2.01
N THR A 474 21.48 17.38 3.04
CA THR A 474 22.82 16.80 2.89
C THR A 474 22.79 15.57 1.98
N LEU A 475 21.79 14.69 2.16
CA LEU A 475 21.58 13.55 1.28
C LEU A 475 21.26 14.00 -0.15
N LEU A 476 20.45 15.04 -0.32
CA LEU A 476 20.11 15.58 -1.63
C LEU A 476 21.36 16.06 -2.38
N GLU A 477 22.19 16.88 -1.73
CA GLU A 477 23.42 17.42 -2.35
C GLU A 477 24.41 16.31 -2.67
N SER A 478 24.68 15.44 -1.70
CA SER A 478 25.66 14.37 -1.86
C SER A 478 25.23 13.33 -2.91
N PHE A 479 23.94 12.99 -2.98
CA PHE A 479 23.43 12.08 -4.01
C PHE A 479 23.49 12.72 -5.40
N TRP A 480 23.16 14.00 -5.53
CA TRP A 480 23.29 14.72 -6.79
C TRP A 480 24.73 14.75 -7.30
N ILE A 481 25.71 15.08 -6.45
CA ILE A 481 27.13 15.11 -6.84
C ILE A 481 27.59 13.75 -7.38
N VAL A 482 27.20 12.66 -6.71
CA VAL A 482 27.53 11.29 -7.16
C VAL A 482 26.84 10.95 -8.47
N TYR A 483 25.55 11.28 -8.61
CA TYR A 483 24.81 11.04 -9.84
C TYR A 483 25.42 11.80 -11.03
N ASP A 484 25.68 13.10 -10.86
CA ASP A 484 26.24 13.96 -11.91
C ASP A 484 27.63 13.46 -12.34
N TYR A 485 28.48 13.09 -11.37
CA TYR A 485 29.76 12.44 -11.66
C TYR A 485 29.57 11.18 -12.52
N LEU A 486 28.73 10.23 -12.07
CA LEU A 486 28.51 8.97 -12.78
C LEU A 486 27.91 9.17 -14.17
N ALA A 487 26.98 10.12 -14.32
CA ALA A 487 26.36 10.49 -15.59
C ALA A 487 27.39 11.06 -16.57
N ASN A 488 28.26 11.98 -16.10
CA ASN A 488 29.35 12.55 -16.88
C ASN A 488 30.40 11.50 -17.31
N GLN A 489 30.62 10.47 -16.50
CA GLN A 489 31.48 9.32 -16.85
C GLN A 489 30.79 8.28 -17.76
N GLN A 490 29.52 8.49 -18.13
CA GLN A 490 28.70 7.53 -18.87
C GLN A 490 28.72 6.16 -18.18
N ALA A 491 28.56 6.16 -16.86
CA ALA A 491 28.45 4.94 -16.08
C ALA A 491 27.18 4.15 -16.46
N THR A 492 27.29 2.84 -16.36
CA THR A 492 26.21 1.88 -16.64
C THR A 492 25.78 1.17 -15.35
N VAL A 493 24.67 0.46 -15.40
CA VAL A 493 24.24 -0.43 -14.29
C VAL A 493 25.32 -1.47 -13.96
N LYS A 494 26.07 -1.97 -14.95
CA LYS A 494 27.24 -2.83 -14.72
C LYS A 494 28.30 -2.14 -13.86
N ASP A 495 28.65 -0.89 -14.16
CA ASP A 495 29.66 -0.17 -13.39
C ASP A 495 29.23 -0.01 -11.93
N LEU A 496 27.96 0.36 -11.68
CA LEU A 496 27.39 0.41 -10.33
C LEU A 496 27.42 -0.95 -9.62
N CYS A 497 27.12 -2.04 -10.34
CA CYS A 497 27.19 -3.39 -9.77
C CYS A 497 28.63 -3.75 -9.34
N ILE A 498 29.64 -3.33 -10.11
CA ILE A 498 31.05 -3.53 -9.77
C ILE A 498 31.43 -2.66 -8.55
N TYR A 499 31.00 -1.39 -8.50
CA TYR A 499 31.21 -0.53 -7.33
C TYR A 499 30.67 -1.18 -6.06
N LEU A 500 29.41 -1.65 -6.06
CA LEU A 500 28.82 -2.31 -4.90
C LEU A 500 29.60 -3.57 -4.50
N GLN A 501 30.04 -4.37 -5.47
CA GLN A 501 30.84 -5.58 -5.19
C GLN A 501 32.20 -5.24 -4.55
N LEU A 502 32.90 -4.21 -5.00
CA LEU A 502 34.17 -3.82 -4.39
C LEU A 502 33.95 -3.12 -3.05
N TYR A 503 32.88 -2.35 -2.92
CA TYR A 503 32.49 -1.68 -1.68
C TYR A 503 32.13 -2.69 -0.59
N SER A 504 31.56 -3.86 -0.92
CA SER A 504 31.29 -4.90 0.09
C SER A 504 32.53 -5.26 0.92
N MET A 505 33.71 -5.21 0.31
CA MET A 505 34.99 -5.50 0.96
C MET A 505 35.61 -4.26 1.65
N ASN A 506 35.19 -3.05 1.29
CA ASN A 506 35.80 -1.79 1.71
C ASN A 506 34.87 -0.87 2.54
N HIS A 507 33.63 -1.28 2.80
CA HIS A 507 32.57 -0.47 3.44
C HIS A 507 32.94 0.12 4.82
N LYS A 508 33.99 -0.38 5.47
CA LYS A 508 34.49 0.14 6.75
C LYS A 508 35.40 1.37 6.62
N GLN A 509 35.86 1.70 5.41
CA GLN A 509 36.86 2.74 5.18
C GLN A 509 36.25 4.11 4.89
N SER A 510 35.11 4.16 4.21
CA SER A 510 34.40 5.39 3.81
C SER A 510 32.94 5.10 3.49
N GLY A 511 32.11 6.15 3.40
CA GLY A 511 30.74 6.04 2.86
C GLY A 511 30.74 5.65 1.38
N LEU A 512 29.65 5.06 0.90
CA LEU A 512 29.55 4.59 -0.48
C LEU A 512 29.73 5.72 -1.51
N PHE A 513 29.15 6.89 -1.24
CA PHE A 513 29.26 8.06 -2.11
C PHE A 513 30.71 8.53 -2.24
N ASP A 514 31.43 8.66 -1.12
CA ASP A 514 32.85 9.01 -1.13
C ASP A 514 33.68 7.95 -1.85
N TYR A 515 33.37 6.67 -1.64
CA TYR A 515 34.05 5.57 -2.33
C TYR A 515 33.89 5.66 -3.85
N ILE A 516 32.67 5.94 -4.34
CA ILE A 516 32.40 6.12 -5.78
C ILE A 516 33.19 7.30 -6.35
N LEU A 517 33.21 8.44 -5.66
CA LEU A 517 33.91 9.64 -6.13
C LEU A 517 35.44 9.47 -6.14
N ASN A 518 35.98 8.66 -5.23
CA ASN A 518 37.43 8.42 -5.11
C ASN A 518 37.96 7.32 -6.04
N VAL A 519 37.10 6.49 -6.62
CA VAL A 519 37.50 5.40 -7.52
C VAL A 519 36.99 5.70 -8.93
N PRO A 520 37.85 6.17 -9.86
CA PRO A 520 37.43 6.53 -11.21
C PRO A 520 36.78 5.38 -11.98
N VAL A 521 35.70 5.66 -12.72
CA VAL A 521 34.99 4.64 -13.54
C VAL A 521 35.93 3.95 -14.54
N SER A 522 36.91 4.67 -15.10
CA SER A 522 37.92 4.07 -15.99
C SER A 522 38.77 3.02 -15.28
N SER A 523 39.30 3.34 -14.10
CA SER A 523 40.08 2.42 -13.26
C SER A 523 39.25 1.24 -12.79
N LEU A 524 37.97 1.46 -12.45
CA LEU A 524 37.03 0.40 -12.09
C LEU A 524 36.86 -0.63 -13.23
N ARG A 525 36.66 -0.13 -14.46
CA ARG A 525 36.49 -0.96 -15.66
C ARG A 525 37.75 -1.75 -16.00
N GLU A 526 38.94 -1.17 -15.81
CA GLU A 526 40.21 -1.85 -15.99
C GLU A 526 40.43 -2.97 -14.97
N ALA A 527 40.22 -2.67 -13.68
CA ALA A 527 40.36 -3.66 -12.61
C ALA A 527 39.44 -4.87 -12.84
N TYR A 528 38.18 -4.63 -13.22
CA TYR A 528 37.23 -5.71 -13.48
C TYR A 528 37.61 -6.59 -14.68
N LYS A 529 38.16 -5.99 -15.76
CA LYS A 529 38.64 -6.75 -16.93
C LYS A 529 39.77 -7.71 -16.57
N ASN A 530 40.65 -7.31 -15.65
CA ASN A 530 41.80 -8.13 -15.24
C ASN A 530 41.40 -9.29 -14.30
N ASP A 531 40.31 -9.14 -13.54
CA ASP A 531 39.78 -10.19 -12.64
C ASP A 531 38.85 -11.19 -13.35
N SER A 532 38.40 -10.89 -14.57
CA SER A 532 37.49 -11.71 -15.37
C SER A 532 38.13 -12.35 -16.62
N ALA A 533 39.43 -12.12 -16.81
CA ALA A 533 40.30 -12.82 -17.75
C ALA A 533 41.03 -13.97 -17.03
#